data_AF-A0AA38FTQ3-F1
#
_entry.id   AF-A0AA38FTQ3-F1
#
_cell.length_a   1.000
_cell.length_b   1.000
_cell.length_c   1.000
_cell.angle_alpha   90.00
_cell.angle_beta   90.00
_cell.angle_gamma   90.00
#
_symmetry.space_group_name_H-M   'P 1'
#
loop_
_entity.id
_entity.type
_entity.pdbx_description
1 polymer ?
#
loop_
_entity_poly.entity_id
_entity_poly.type
_entity_poly.pdbx_seq_one_letter_code
_entity_poly.pdbx_strand_id
1 'polypeptide(L)'
;LTHMKKESHETMREFVAKFNKLIQKIPVIAVPTLENQKCFFINAQPPDISFLLQRSVIPDLATAQSTATEIEDDLILAGRIKKDIPKLKNQGSPQ
;
A
#
# COMPACT_ATOMS: atom_id res chain seq x y z
N LEU A 1 11.45 28.15 14.24
CA LEU A 1 10.38 27.14 14.08
C LEU A 1 10.73 26.25 12.89
N THR A 2 11.11 25.00 13.17
CA THR A 2 11.43 24.00 12.16
C THR A 2 10.17 23.64 11.37
N HIS A 3 10.18 23.93 10.06
CA HIS A 3 9.16 23.46 9.13
C HIS A 3 9.29 21.94 9.01
N MET A 4 8.43 21.20 9.72
CA MET A 4 8.25 19.77 9.51
C MET A 4 7.74 19.57 8.08
N LYS A 5 8.59 19.01 7.21
CA LYS A 5 8.16 18.40 5.95
C LYS A 5 7.10 17.35 6.31
N LYS A 6 5.85 17.56 5.87
CA LYS A 6 4.87 16.49 5.82
C LYS A 6 5.36 15.47 4.81
N GLU A 7 6.03 14.42 5.28
CA GLU A 7 6.15 13.18 4.54
C GLU A 7 4.73 12.63 4.40
N SER A 8 4.07 12.93 3.29
CA SER A 8 2.80 12.30 2.94
C SER A 8 3.08 10.81 2.75
N HIS A 9 2.79 10.01 3.78
CA HIS A 9 2.76 8.57 3.66
C HIS A 9 1.62 8.21 2.69
N GLU A 10 1.98 7.74 1.50
CA GLU A 10 1.05 7.13 0.54
C GLU A 10 0.42 5.89 1.18
N THR A 11 -0.91 5.76 1.10
CA THR A 11 -1.60 4.56 1.60
C THR A 11 -1.42 3.38 0.65
N MET A 12 -1.51 2.15 1.17
CA MET A 12 -1.43 0.93 0.36
C MET A 12 -2.44 0.94 -0.80
N ARG A 13 -3.65 1.45 -0.56
CA ARG A 13 -4.69 1.57 -1.59
C ARG A 13 -4.26 2.49 -2.74
N GLU A 14 -3.60 3.61 -2.42
CA GLU A 14 -3.06 4.53 -3.42
C GLU A 14 -1.89 3.89 -4.18
N PHE A 15 -1.00 3.19 -3.47
CA PHE A 15 0.10 2.45 -4.09
C PHE A 15 -0.42 1.40 -5.07
N VAL A 16 -1.38 0.56 -4.67
CA VAL A 16 -1.99 -0.47 -5.53
C VAL A 16 -2.61 0.16 -6.78
N ALA A 17 -3.33 1.28 -6.62
CA ALA A 17 -3.91 1.99 -7.76
C ALA A 17 -2.84 2.53 -8.73
N LYS A 18 -1.74 3.07 -8.21
CA LYS A 18 -0.60 3.55 -9.02
C LYS A 18 0.13 2.40 -9.70
N PHE A 19 0.35 1.29 -8.99
CA PHE A 19 0.98 0.09 -9.50
C PHE A 19 0.19 -0.47 -10.69
N ASN A 20 -1.12 -0.64 -10.54
CA ASN A 20 -1.98 -1.13 -11.63
C ASN A 20 -1.96 -0.20 -12.85
N LYS A 21 -1.96 1.12 -12.65
CA LYS A 21 -1.79 2.10 -13.74
C LYS A 21 -0.42 2.03 -14.40
N LEU A 22 0.64 1.74 -13.65
CA LEU A 22 2.00 1.62 -14.18
C LEU A 22 2.12 0.38 -15.07
N ILE A 23 1.63 -0.78 -14.59
CA ILE A 23 1.66 -2.03 -15.36
C ILE A 23 0.91 -1.88 -16.69
N GLN A 24 -0.24 -1.21 -16.71
CA GLN A 24 -1.00 -0.95 -17.94
C GLN A 24 -0.25 -0.08 -18.97
N LYS A 25 0.76 0.70 -18.55
CA LYS A 25 1.57 1.53 -19.44
C LYS A 25 2.78 0.80 -20.00
N ILE A 26 3.10 -0.39 -19.49
CA ILE A 26 4.21 -1.19 -20.00
C ILE A 26 3.78 -1.78 -21.35
N PRO A 27 4.56 -1.60 -22.43
CA PRO A 27 4.22 -2.17 -23.73
C PRO A 27 4.10 -3.69 -23.61
N VAL A 28 3.10 -4.28 -24.29
CA VAL A 28 2.73 -5.71 -24.17
C VAL A 28 3.92 -6.67 -24.33
N ILE A 29 4.88 -6.33 -25.19
CA ILE A 29 6.12 -7.11 -25.42
C ILE A 29 7.09 -7.13 -24.22
N ALA A 30 6.92 -6.22 -23.26
CA ALA A 30 7.74 -6.05 -22.07
C ALA A 30 6.95 -6.22 -20.77
N VAL A 31 5.65 -6.58 -20.86
CA VAL A 31 4.82 -6.82 -19.68
C VAL A 31 5.43 -8.01 -18.92
N PRO A 32 5.80 -7.83 -17.62
CA PRO A 32 6.31 -8.95 -16.84
C PRO A 32 5.24 -10.04 -16.77
N THR A 33 5.66 -11.30 -16.69
CA THR A 33 4.72 -12.40 -16.41
C THR A 33 3.90 -12.10 -15.15
N LEU A 34 2.71 -12.67 -15.01
CA LEU A 34 1.88 -12.47 -13.82
C LEU A 34 2.65 -12.80 -12.53
N GLU A 35 3.53 -13.81 -12.58
CA GLU A 35 4.43 -14.15 -11.48
C GLU A 35 5.46 -13.05 -11.21
N ASN A 36 6.10 -12.49 -12.25
CA ASN A 36 7.04 -11.38 -12.09
C ASN A 36 6.36 -10.11 -11.57
N GLN A 37 5.13 -9.81 -11.99
CA GLN A 37 4.36 -8.69 -11.47
C GLN A 37 4.04 -8.87 -9.99
N LYS A 38 3.67 -10.09 -9.59
CA LYS A 38 3.46 -10.46 -8.18
C LYS A 38 4.75 -10.29 -7.36
N CYS A 39 5.86 -10.85 -7.83
CA CYS A 39 7.16 -10.73 -7.15
C CYS A 39 7.60 -9.27 -7.02
N PHE A 40 7.47 -8.48 -8.09
CA PHE A 40 7.78 -7.05 -8.06
C PHE A 40 6.89 -6.31 -7.05
N PHE A 41 5.58 -6.58 -7.05
CA PHE A 41 4.66 -5.97 -6.10
C PHE A 41 5.06 -6.27 -4.66
N ILE A 42 5.32 -7.54 -4.31
CA ILE A 42 5.72 -7.95 -2.95
C ILE A 42 7.03 -7.26 -2.53
N ASN A 43 8.01 -7.17 -3.42
CA ASN A 43 9.31 -6.57 -3.14
C ASN A 43 9.28 -5.03 -3.08
N ALA A 44 8.28 -4.39 -3.70
CA ALA A 44 8.11 -2.95 -3.67
C ALA A 44 7.43 -2.43 -2.39
N GLN A 45 6.99 -3.33 -1.50
CA GLN A 45 6.33 -2.98 -0.25
C GLN A 45 7.31 -2.53 0.85
N PRO A 46 6.83 -1.77 1.86
CA PRO A 46 7.58 -1.54 3.09
C PRO A 46 8.04 -2.87 3.73
N PRO A 47 9.20 -2.90 4.41
CA PRO A 47 9.80 -4.14 4.93
C PRO A 47 8.84 -4.99 5.78
N ASP A 48 8.07 -4.36 6.67
CA ASP A 48 7.11 -5.06 7.53
C ASP A 48 6.00 -5.74 6.71
N ILE A 49 5.49 -5.08 5.68
CA ILE A 49 4.44 -5.60 4.81
C ILE A 49 5.00 -6.67 3.88
N SER A 50 6.16 -6.42 3.27
CA SER A 50 6.84 -7.37 2.39
C SER A 50 7.14 -8.69 3.10
N PHE A 51 7.66 -8.61 4.34
CA PHE A 51 7.94 -9.78 5.17
C PHE A 51 6.69 -10.61 5.44
N LEU A 52 5.57 -9.96 5.79
CA LEU A 52 4.29 -10.65 6.06
C LEU A 52 3.68 -11.26 4.79
N LEU A 53 3.81 -10.60 3.64
CA LEU A 53 3.38 -11.13 2.34
C LEU A 53 4.19 -12.36 1.92
N GLN A 54 5.51 -12.34 2.12
CA GLN A 54 6.39 -13.48 1.78
C GLN A 54 6.10 -14.73 2.62
N ARG A 55 5.53 -14.56 3.82
CA ARG A 55 5.12 -15.66 4.71
C ARG A 55 3.68 -16.13 4.47
N SER A 56 2.92 -15.40 3.67
CA SER A 56 1.54 -15.71 3.34
C SER A 56 1.46 -16.61 2.09
N VAL A 57 0.40 -17.40 1.98
CA VAL A 57 0.12 -18.17 0.76
C VAL A 57 -0.52 -17.22 -0.26
N ILE A 58 0.29 -16.69 -1.18
CA ILE A 58 -0.15 -15.71 -2.17
C ILE A 58 -0.18 -16.34 -3.59
N PRO A 59 -1.36 -16.86 -4.03
CA PRO A 59 -1.49 -17.51 -5.33
C PRO A 59 -1.26 -16.54 -6.50
N ASP A 60 -1.81 -15.33 -6.42
CA ASP A 60 -1.83 -14.37 -7.52
C ASP A 60 -1.62 -12.91 -7.05
N LEU A 61 -1.49 -11.99 -8.01
CA LEU A 61 -1.27 -10.57 -7.75
C LEU A 61 -2.45 -9.89 -7.04
N ALA A 62 -3.70 -10.25 -7.37
CA ALA A 62 -4.87 -9.63 -6.74
C ALA A 62 -4.95 -10.02 -5.26
N THR A 63 -4.66 -11.29 -4.94
CA THR A 63 -4.50 -11.73 -3.55
C THR A 63 -3.39 -10.95 -2.84
N ALA A 64 -2.23 -10.77 -3.48
CA ALA A 64 -1.13 -9.98 -2.91
C ALA A 64 -1.56 -8.54 -2.57
N GLN A 65 -2.31 -7.89 -3.47
CA GLN A 65 -2.79 -6.52 -3.31
C GLN A 65 -3.83 -6.40 -2.17
N SER A 66 -4.75 -7.37 -2.07
CA SER A 66 -5.72 -7.42 -0.99
C SER A 66 -5.03 -7.61 0.36
N THR A 67 -4.18 -8.65 0.46
CA THR A 67 -3.48 -8.99 1.70
C THR A 67 -2.56 -7.85 2.15
N ALA A 68 -1.91 -7.13 1.23
CA ALA A 68 -1.09 -5.97 1.59
C ALA A 68 -1.93 -4.84 2.22
N THR A 69 -3.16 -4.64 1.74
CA THR A 69 -4.09 -3.65 2.29
C THR A 69 -4.56 -4.06 3.68
N GLU A 70 -4.89 -5.33 3.88
CA GLU A 70 -5.28 -5.89 5.19
C GLU A 70 -4.14 -5.78 6.20
N ILE A 71 -2.92 -6.15 5.81
CA ILE A 71 -1.73 -6.00 6.65
C ILE A 71 -1.49 -4.54 7.03
N GLU A 72 -1.64 -3.60 6.08
CA GLU A 72 -1.50 -2.17 6.39
C GLU A 72 -2.51 -1.74 7.45
N ASP A 73 -3.80 -2.04 7.27
CA ASP A 73 -4.86 -1.69 8.21
C ASP A 73 -4.61 -2.32 9.60
N ASP A 74 -4.14 -3.57 9.67
CA ASP A 74 -3.76 -4.25 10.93
C ASP A 74 -2.56 -3.58 11.62
N LEU A 75 -1.53 -3.21 10.86
CA LEU A 75 -0.34 -2.55 11.39
C LEU A 75 -0.66 -1.13 11.87
N ILE A 76 -1.61 -0.44 11.25
CA ILE A 76 -2.12 0.85 11.74
C ILE A 76 -2.89 0.66 13.04
N LEU A 77 -3.78 -0.34 13.11
CA LEU A 77 -4.56 -0.64 14.31
C LEU A 77 -3.64 -1.02 15.48
N ALA A 78 -2.56 -1.76 15.21
CA ALA A 78 -1.54 -2.12 16.19
C ALA A 78 -0.60 -0.95 16.56
N GLY A 79 -0.77 0.24 15.97
CA GLY A 79 0.08 1.42 16.21
C GLY A 79 1.51 1.27 15.68
N ARG A 80 1.76 0.30 14.79
CA ARG A 80 3.07 0.00 14.17
C ARG A 80 3.37 0.90 12.98
N ILE A 81 2.34 1.37 12.27
CA ILE A 81 2.45 2.32 11.16
C ILE A 81 1.53 3.52 11.42
N LYS A 82 2.01 4.74 11.13
CA LYS A 82 1.19 5.95 11.23
C LYS A 82 0.45 6.17 9.92
N LYS A 83 -0.87 5.97 9.91
CA LYS A 83 -1.74 6.56 8.88
C LYS A 83 -1.89 8.03 9.23
N ASP A 84 -1.50 8.93 8.34
CA ASP A 84 -1.94 10.33 8.41
C ASP A 84 -3.45 10.30 8.09
N ILE A 85 -4.26 9.85 9.05
CA ILE A 85 -5.71 9.94 8.94
C ILE A 85 -5.96 11.45 8.90
N PRO A 86 -6.43 12.03 7.79
CA PRO A 86 -6.84 13.42 7.81
C PRO A 86 -7.87 13.50 8.92
N LYS A 87 -7.52 14.22 10.00
CA LYS A 87 -8.46 14.49 11.09
C LYS A 87 -9.74 14.96 10.44
N LEU A 88 -10.80 14.14 10.51
CA LEU A 88 -12.15 14.59 10.25
C LEU A 88 -12.33 15.79 11.16
N LYS A 89 -12.23 16.99 10.58
CA LYS A 89 -12.64 18.20 11.26
C LYS A 89 -14.14 18.01 11.46
N ASN A 90 -14.54 17.52 12.63
CA ASN A 90 -15.91 17.60 13.08
C ASN A 90 -16.25 19.09 13.13
N GLN A 91 -16.81 19.60 12.04
CA GLN A 91 -17.50 20.86 12.03
C GLN A 91 -18.78 20.66 12.85
N GLY A 92 -18.94 21.50 13.87
CA GLY A 92 -20.23 21.78 14.48
C GLY A 92 -20.50 21.05 15.79
N SER A 93 -20.04 21.65 16.90
CA SER A 93 -20.69 21.52 18.19
C SER A 93 -22.17 21.95 18.06
N PRO A 94 -23.15 21.19 18.58
CA PRO A 94 -24.49 21.73 18.75
C PRO A 94 -24.44 22.83 19.84
N GLN A 95 -24.90 24.03 19.48
CA GLN A 95 -25.29 25.07 20.44
C GLN A 95 -26.72 24.83 20.89
#